data_AF-A0A5E3XC66-F1
#
_entry.id   AF-A0A5E3XC66-F1
#
_cell.length_a   1.000
_cell.length_b   1.000
_cell.length_c   1.000
_cell.angle_alpha   90.00
_cell.angle_beta   90.00
_cell.angle_gamma   90.00
#
_symmetry.space_group_name_H-M   'P 1'
#
loop_
_entity.id
_entity.type
_entity.pdbx_description
1 polymer ?
#
loop_
_entity_poly.entity_id
_entity_poly.type
_entity_poly.pdbx_seq_one_letter_code
_entity_poly.pdbx_strand_id
1 'polypeptide(L)'
;MSAFTGYLVFAAALLAAYASAEQHTISITNNCGHGNPVLLVNGTNMSIPDNSFTGSGPLSAITWLESSGCSFGVGNCTVVSTVLMNNITTQFQGSQIAVYLDRITPAIEPVCVEYTNGCDGLGWTCEDDAGCTNSNTTEPIWGKVLPCKAQDVNVNITFCECSATTSNTSPSSTSSSSAAAAAIAGESTSSTSSHVGAIVGGTLGAAAALLLAGAGYIVCRRRKTRSRFSPARARAEAVVRMENMRRGPGDSLGQVDWGRDVKAPVAA
;
A
#
# COMPACT_ATOMS: atom_id res chain seq x y z
N MET A 1 -3.21 39.36 27.27
CA MET A 1 -4.01 38.46 26.42
C MET A 1 -3.30 38.06 25.12
N SER A 2 -2.39 38.86 24.56
CA SER A 2 -1.73 38.58 23.27
C SER A 2 -0.70 37.43 23.26
N ALA A 3 -0.18 36.98 24.41
CA ALA A 3 0.81 35.90 24.46
C ALA A 3 0.22 34.48 24.35
N PHE A 4 -1.03 34.29 24.76
CA PHE A 4 -1.71 32.99 24.69
C PHE A 4 -2.13 32.62 23.26
N THR A 5 -2.47 33.61 22.44
CA THR A 5 -2.88 33.41 21.06
C THR A 5 -1.72 32.95 20.18
N GLY A 6 -0.50 33.45 20.41
CA GLY A 6 0.69 33.03 19.66
C GLY A 6 1.08 31.58 19.93
N TYR A 7 0.88 31.08 21.15
CA TYR A 7 1.24 29.71 21.53
C TYR A 7 0.33 28.66 20.89
N LEU A 8 -0.97 28.97 20.74
CA LEU A 8 -1.94 28.08 20.08
C LEU A 8 -1.66 27.95 18.59
N VAL A 9 -1.26 29.03 17.91
CA VAL A 9 -0.92 29.02 16.48
C VAL A 9 0.34 28.19 16.22
N PHE A 10 1.35 28.27 17.07
CA PHE A 10 2.60 27.53 16.90
C PHE A 10 2.45 26.02 17.18
N ALA A 11 1.64 25.65 18.18
CA ALA A 11 1.33 24.25 18.46
C ALA A 11 0.55 23.58 17.32
N ALA A 12 -0.43 24.28 16.73
CA ALA A 12 -1.20 23.76 15.59
C ALA A 12 -0.32 23.52 14.34
N ALA A 13 0.63 24.42 14.05
CA ALA A 13 1.56 24.27 12.93
C ALA A 13 2.50 23.05 13.11
N LEU A 14 2.94 22.76 14.34
CA LEU A 14 3.72 21.57 14.62
C LEU A 14 2.89 20.29 14.46
N LEU A 15 1.63 20.24 14.91
CA LEU A 15 0.78 19.06 14.69
C LEU A 15 0.49 18.79 13.21
N ALA A 16 0.35 19.84 12.39
CA ALA A 16 0.12 19.70 10.95
C ALA A 16 1.34 19.13 10.20
N ALA A 17 2.57 19.41 10.65
CA ALA A 17 3.79 18.92 10.01
C ALA A 17 4.11 17.44 10.30
N TYR A 18 3.55 16.85 11.37
CA TYR A 18 3.80 15.45 11.75
C TYR A 18 2.84 14.44 11.07
N ALA A 19 1.86 14.91 10.32
CA ALA A 19 0.81 14.07 9.73
C ALA A 19 0.99 13.81 8.22
N SER A 20 2.23 13.82 7.70
CA SER A 20 2.52 13.21 6.40
C SER A 20 2.51 11.68 6.56
N ALA A 21 1.34 11.13 6.87
CA ALA A 21 1.11 9.70 6.83
C ALA A 21 1.03 9.29 5.37
N GLU A 22 1.88 8.34 4.98
CA GLU A 22 1.77 7.63 3.71
C GLU A 22 0.32 7.22 3.46
N GLN A 23 -0.20 7.51 2.28
CA GLN A 23 -1.60 7.27 1.93
C GLN A 23 -1.70 6.66 0.54
N HIS A 24 -2.49 5.60 0.45
CA HIS A 24 -2.71 4.88 -0.80
C HIS A 24 -4.19 4.59 -0.98
N THR A 25 -4.68 4.79 -2.20
CA THR A 25 -6.05 4.49 -2.61
C THR A 25 -6.04 3.39 -3.66
N ILE A 26 -6.88 2.37 -3.45
CA ILE A 26 -7.17 1.30 -4.41
C ILE A 26 -8.60 1.51 -4.89
N SER A 27 -8.77 1.78 -6.17
CA SER A 27 -10.07 1.92 -6.83
C SER A 27 -10.34 0.68 -7.69
N ILE A 28 -11.57 0.17 -7.64
CA ILE A 28 -11.97 -1.09 -8.27
C ILE A 28 -13.28 -0.86 -9.02
N THR A 29 -13.23 -0.98 -10.34
CA THR A 29 -14.38 -0.85 -11.22
C THR A 29 -14.75 -2.22 -11.79
N ASN A 30 -16.02 -2.61 -11.67
CA ASN A 30 -16.53 -3.83 -12.28
C ASN A 30 -17.48 -3.50 -13.43
N ASN A 31 -17.01 -3.66 -14.68
CA ASN A 31 -17.83 -3.47 -15.88
C ASN A 31 -18.39 -4.79 -16.45
N CYS A 32 -18.21 -5.91 -15.75
CA CYS A 32 -18.64 -7.22 -16.25
C CYS A 32 -20.17 -7.37 -16.29
N GLY A 33 -20.89 -6.62 -15.44
CA GLY A 33 -22.32 -6.83 -15.23
C GLY A 33 -22.65 -8.04 -14.34
N HIS A 34 -21.62 -8.76 -13.87
CA HIS A 34 -21.71 -9.87 -12.92
C HIS A 34 -20.52 -9.87 -11.97
N GLY A 35 -20.61 -10.71 -10.94
CA GLY A 35 -19.60 -10.82 -9.90
C GLY A 35 -19.56 -9.63 -8.94
N ASN A 36 -19.09 -9.86 -7.73
CA ASN A 36 -18.89 -8.81 -6.73
C ASN A 36 -17.40 -8.57 -6.53
N PRO A 37 -16.91 -7.31 -6.63
CA PRO A 37 -15.52 -7.02 -6.34
C PRO A 37 -15.24 -7.29 -4.86
N VAL A 38 -14.19 -8.07 -4.60
CA VAL A 38 -13.71 -8.38 -3.25
C VAL A 38 -12.30 -7.84 -3.10
N LEU A 39 -12.04 -7.20 -1.95
CA LEU A 39 -10.74 -6.63 -1.62
C LEU A 39 -10.30 -7.16 -0.25
N LEU A 40 -9.25 -7.98 -0.25
CA LEU A 40 -8.52 -8.36 0.95
C LEU A 40 -7.39 -7.37 1.19
N VAL A 41 -7.40 -6.64 2.30
CA VAL A 41 -6.27 -5.80 2.72
C VAL A 41 -5.63 -6.42 3.96
N ASN A 42 -4.33 -6.72 3.88
CA ASN A 42 -3.55 -7.37 4.94
C ASN A 42 -4.22 -8.67 5.45
N GLY A 43 -4.87 -9.41 4.54
CA GLY A 43 -5.58 -10.66 4.84
C GLY A 43 -6.96 -10.50 5.46
N THR A 44 -7.50 -9.28 5.56
CA THR A 44 -8.85 -9.01 6.05
C THR A 44 -9.74 -8.52 4.93
N ASN A 45 -10.97 -9.06 4.83
CA ASN A 45 -11.91 -8.63 3.80
C ASN A 45 -12.41 -7.22 4.12
N MET A 46 -12.33 -6.32 3.15
CA MET A 46 -12.71 -4.92 3.31
C MET A 46 -14.00 -4.65 2.55
N SER A 47 -14.88 -3.86 3.16
CA SER A 47 -16.06 -3.32 2.47
C SER A 47 -15.63 -2.14 1.59
N ILE A 48 -16.12 -2.11 0.35
CA ILE A 48 -15.75 -1.13 -0.68
C ILE A 48 -17.01 -0.43 -1.20
N PRO A 49 -17.73 0.34 -0.35
CA PRO A 49 -19.05 0.89 -0.71
C PRO A 49 -19.00 1.80 -1.94
N ASP A 50 -17.90 2.53 -2.12
CA ASP A 50 -17.73 3.50 -3.20
C ASP A 50 -16.70 3.02 -4.23
N ASN A 51 -16.55 1.70 -4.40
CA ASN A 51 -15.58 1.12 -5.33
C ASN A 51 -14.14 1.59 -5.09
N SER A 52 -13.84 2.11 -3.90
CA SER A 52 -12.50 2.57 -3.51
C SER A 52 -12.23 2.30 -2.04
N PHE A 53 -10.97 2.04 -1.74
CA PHE A 53 -10.46 1.87 -0.39
C PHE A 53 -9.21 2.73 -0.23
N THR A 54 -9.18 3.56 0.82
CA THR A 54 -8.01 4.36 1.16
C THR A 54 -7.44 3.91 2.50
N GLY A 55 -6.17 3.53 2.50
CA GLY A 55 -5.45 3.12 3.69
C GLY A 55 -4.26 4.04 3.98
N SER A 56 -3.85 4.08 5.25
CA SER A 56 -2.64 4.79 5.67
C SER A 56 -1.50 3.82 5.98
N GLY A 57 -0.27 4.20 5.60
CA GLY A 57 0.92 3.38 5.67
C GLY A 57 1.00 2.31 4.57
N PRO A 58 1.96 1.38 4.68
CA PRO A 58 2.13 0.31 3.70
C PRO A 58 0.91 -0.61 3.64
N LEU A 59 0.44 -0.90 2.43
CA LEU A 59 -0.71 -1.78 2.18
C LEU A 59 -0.28 -3.01 1.38
N SER A 60 -0.78 -4.18 1.78
CA SER A 60 -0.76 -5.38 0.94
C SER A 60 -2.21 -5.74 0.65
N ALA A 61 -2.58 -5.80 -0.61
CA ALA A 61 -3.95 -6.08 -1.02
C ALA A 61 -4.04 -7.12 -2.13
N ILE A 62 -5.16 -7.83 -2.12
CA ILE A 62 -5.53 -8.80 -3.14
C ILE A 62 -6.97 -8.51 -3.55
N THR A 63 -7.21 -8.45 -4.85
CA THR A 63 -8.50 -8.12 -5.43
C THR A 63 -8.89 -9.15 -6.49
N TRP A 64 -10.16 -9.54 -6.49
CA TRP A 64 -10.76 -10.41 -7.51
C TRP A 64 -12.27 -10.12 -7.61
N LEU A 65 -12.92 -10.69 -8.62
CA LEU A 65 -14.38 -10.73 -8.71
C LEU A 65 -14.90 -12.06 -8.17
N GLU A 66 -15.68 -12.01 -7.10
CA GLU A 66 -16.39 -13.19 -6.60
C GLU A 66 -17.60 -13.48 -7.51
N SER A 67 -17.55 -14.62 -8.19
CA SER A 67 -18.58 -15.09 -9.12
C SER A 67 -18.76 -16.61 -9.01
N SER A 68 -19.72 -17.20 -9.71
CA SER A 68 -19.93 -18.65 -9.69
C SER A 68 -18.70 -19.39 -10.22
N GLY A 69 -17.93 -20.01 -9.32
CA GLY A 69 -16.70 -20.74 -9.67
C GLY A 69 -15.40 -19.95 -9.46
N CYS A 70 -15.48 -18.76 -8.85
CA CYS A 70 -14.33 -17.97 -8.46
C CYS A 70 -14.41 -17.54 -6.99
N SER A 71 -13.51 -18.09 -6.16
CA SER A 71 -13.32 -17.74 -4.76
C SER A 71 -11.83 -17.74 -4.40
N PHE A 72 -11.45 -17.07 -3.32
CA PHE A 72 -10.05 -16.97 -2.93
C PHE A 72 -9.41 -18.35 -2.69
N GLY A 73 -8.37 -18.67 -3.48
CA GLY A 73 -7.63 -19.94 -3.40
C GLY A 73 -8.38 -21.16 -3.95
N VAL A 74 -9.56 -20.95 -4.56
CA VAL A 74 -10.36 -22.03 -5.15
C VAL A 74 -11.13 -21.48 -6.35
N GLY A 75 -10.78 -21.94 -7.54
CA GLY A 75 -11.50 -21.63 -8.77
C GLY A 75 -10.59 -21.04 -9.84
N ASN A 76 -11.21 -20.43 -10.86
CA ASN A 76 -10.52 -19.82 -11.99
C ASN A 76 -10.71 -18.32 -11.93
N CYS A 77 -9.89 -17.68 -11.09
CA CYS A 77 -10.00 -16.26 -10.81
C CYS A 77 -8.82 -15.51 -11.41
N THR A 78 -9.12 -14.40 -12.06
CA THR A 78 -8.12 -13.35 -12.25
C THR A 78 -7.91 -12.64 -10.92
N VAL A 79 -6.68 -12.71 -10.40
CA VAL A 79 -6.33 -12.14 -9.09
C VAL A 79 -5.30 -11.03 -9.29
N VAL A 80 -5.63 -9.84 -8.83
CA VAL A 80 -4.72 -8.69 -8.80
C VAL A 80 -4.11 -8.61 -7.41
N SER A 81 -2.79 -8.69 -7.32
CA SER A 81 -2.04 -8.47 -6.10
C SER A 81 -1.34 -7.12 -6.17
N THR A 82 -1.52 -6.32 -5.13
CA THR A 82 -0.91 -5.00 -5.02
C THR A 82 -0.21 -4.88 -3.68
N VAL A 83 0.99 -4.34 -3.68
CA VAL A 83 1.71 -3.93 -2.48
C VAL A 83 2.05 -2.47 -2.65
N LEU A 84 1.50 -1.59 -1.82
CA LEU A 84 1.68 -0.14 -1.93
C LEU A 84 2.52 0.33 -0.76
N MET A 85 3.68 0.93 -1.05
CA MET A 85 4.52 1.52 -0.02
C MET A 85 5.47 2.61 -0.52
N ASN A 86 5.73 3.63 0.30
CA ASN A 86 6.62 4.77 0.04
C ASN A 86 8.12 4.48 0.23
N ASN A 87 8.53 3.21 0.28
CA ASN A 87 9.90 2.85 0.63
C ASN A 87 10.85 2.87 -0.59
N ILE A 88 11.53 3.99 -0.82
CA ILE A 88 12.40 4.23 -1.99
C ILE A 88 13.88 3.89 -1.71
N THR A 89 14.19 3.09 -0.68
CA THR A 89 15.61 2.93 -0.27
C THR A 89 16.43 1.98 -1.16
N THR A 90 15.81 1.13 -1.99
CA THR A 90 16.54 0.32 -3.00
C THR A 90 15.73 0.12 -4.29
N GLN A 91 16.40 -0.41 -5.33
CA GLN A 91 15.88 -0.53 -6.70
C GLN A 91 14.62 -1.41 -6.84
N PHE A 92 14.32 -2.27 -5.86
CA PHE A 92 13.15 -3.16 -5.79
C PHE A 92 12.21 -2.85 -4.62
N GLN A 93 12.39 -1.69 -3.98
CA GLN A 93 11.51 -1.21 -2.92
C GLN A 93 10.64 -0.08 -3.47
N GLY A 94 9.39 -0.07 -3.03
CA GLY A 94 8.34 0.80 -3.53
C GLY A 94 7.06 0.00 -3.74
N SER A 95 6.07 0.67 -4.32
CA SER A 95 4.82 0.05 -4.69
C SER A 95 5.00 -0.93 -5.85
N GLN A 96 4.23 -2.00 -5.85
CA GLN A 96 4.34 -3.14 -6.75
C GLN A 96 2.94 -3.65 -7.10
N ILE A 97 2.72 -3.96 -8.37
CA ILE A 97 1.50 -4.58 -8.85
C ILE A 97 1.89 -5.85 -9.61
N ALA A 98 1.17 -6.94 -9.37
CA ALA A 98 1.28 -8.16 -10.13
C ALA A 98 -0.11 -8.74 -10.35
N VAL A 99 -0.34 -9.28 -11.54
CA VAL A 99 -1.59 -9.99 -11.87
C VAL A 99 -1.27 -11.47 -12.02
N TYR A 100 -2.07 -12.29 -11.36
CA TYR A 100 -1.95 -13.75 -11.37
C TYR A 100 -3.25 -14.36 -11.86
N LEU A 101 -3.10 -15.52 -12.50
CA LEU A 101 -4.19 -16.47 -12.66
C LEU A 101 -4.02 -17.57 -11.64
N ASP A 102 -5.02 -17.72 -10.79
CA ASP A 102 -5.20 -18.96 -10.05
C ASP A 102 -6.02 -19.88 -10.99
N ARG A 103 -5.35 -20.82 -11.68
CA ARG A 103 -5.93 -21.55 -12.83
C ARG A 103 -6.01 -23.06 -12.62
N ILE A 104 -7.19 -23.60 -12.89
CA ILE A 104 -7.46 -24.99 -13.33
C ILE A 104 -8.14 -25.02 -14.72
N THR A 105 -8.82 -23.96 -15.19
CA THR A 105 -9.55 -23.92 -16.49
C THR A 105 -9.55 -22.52 -17.17
N PRO A 106 -9.92 -22.41 -18.46
CA PRO A 106 -9.55 -21.27 -19.31
C PRO A 106 -10.49 -20.04 -19.32
N ALA A 107 -11.39 -19.86 -18.35
CA ALA A 107 -12.20 -18.63 -18.32
C ALA A 107 -11.49 -17.53 -17.52
N ILE A 108 -11.16 -16.40 -18.17
CA ILE A 108 -10.57 -15.19 -17.56
C ILE A 108 -11.55 -14.06 -17.71
N GLU A 109 -11.83 -13.38 -16.60
CA GLU A 109 -12.41 -12.04 -16.67
C GLU A 109 -11.29 -11.07 -17.03
N PRO A 110 -11.41 -10.31 -18.14
CA PRO A 110 -10.43 -9.31 -18.52
C PRO A 110 -10.15 -8.36 -17.36
N VAL A 111 -8.88 -8.04 -17.11
CA VAL A 111 -8.52 -7.08 -16.07
C VAL A 111 -7.46 -6.12 -16.55
N CYS A 112 -7.67 -4.86 -16.20
CA CYS A 112 -6.71 -3.80 -16.33
C CYS A 112 -6.37 -3.26 -14.96
N VAL A 113 -5.09 -3.08 -14.71
CA VAL A 113 -4.61 -2.46 -13.48
C VAL A 113 -3.53 -1.45 -13.83
N GLU A 114 -3.65 -0.24 -13.32
CA GLU A 114 -2.71 0.84 -13.56
C GLU A 114 -2.41 1.62 -12.27
N TYR A 115 -1.21 2.17 -12.20
CA TYR A 115 -0.91 3.16 -11.19
C TYR A 115 -1.57 4.50 -11.52
N THR A 116 -1.99 5.20 -10.46
CA THR A 116 -2.44 6.59 -10.52
C THR A 116 -1.77 7.38 -9.40
N ASN A 117 -1.73 8.71 -9.51
CA ASN A 117 -1.03 9.57 -8.54
C ASN A 117 0.48 9.21 -8.43
N GLY A 118 1.08 8.88 -9.58
CA GLY A 118 2.50 8.53 -9.69
C GLY A 118 2.69 7.25 -10.50
N CYS A 119 3.68 7.24 -11.41
CA CYS A 119 3.85 6.18 -12.41
C CYS A 119 2.64 6.00 -13.34
N ASP A 120 1.89 7.08 -13.59
CA ASP A 120 0.65 7.05 -14.38
C ASP A 120 0.88 6.43 -15.77
N GLY A 121 -0.07 5.61 -16.21
CA GLY A 121 0.03 4.85 -17.47
C GLY A 121 0.93 3.61 -17.41
N LEU A 122 1.58 3.33 -16.28
CA LEU A 122 2.20 2.03 -16.02
C LEU A 122 1.18 1.09 -15.38
N GLY A 123 0.96 -0.05 -16.04
CA GLY A 123 -0.03 -1.02 -15.62
C GLY A 123 0.14 -2.39 -16.28
N TRP A 124 -0.81 -3.28 -16.04
CA TRP A 124 -0.99 -4.54 -16.75
C TRP A 124 -2.37 -4.55 -17.40
N THR A 125 -2.43 -5.05 -18.62
CA THR A 125 -3.66 -5.29 -19.37
C THR A 125 -3.70 -6.78 -19.71
N CYS A 126 -4.66 -7.49 -19.14
CA CYS A 126 -4.86 -8.92 -19.34
C CYS A 126 -6.25 -9.13 -19.92
N GLU A 127 -6.36 -9.13 -21.25
CA GLU A 127 -7.65 -9.22 -21.95
C GLU A 127 -8.08 -10.66 -22.21
N ASP A 128 -7.13 -11.58 -22.21
CA ASP A 128 -7.36 -12.98 -22.56
C ASP A 128 -6.39 -13.93 -21.85
N ASP A 129 -6.51 -15.20 -22.24
CA ASP A 129 -5.71 -16.34 -21.80
C ASP A 129 -4.24 -16.29 -22.21
N ALA A 130 -3.87 -15.46 -23.19
CA ALA A 130 -2.51 -15.40 -23.70
C ALA A 130 -1.57 -14.75 -22.70
N GLY A 131 -2.09 -13.81 -21.91
CA GLY A 131 -1.43 -13.26 -20.72
C GLY A 131 -1.54 -11.76 -20.58
N CYS A 132 -0.88 -11.22 -19.56
CA CYS A 132 -0.87 -9.78 -19.34
C CYS A 132 0.22 -9.11 -20.17
N THR A 133 -0.13 -8.00 -20.80
CA THR A 133 0.81 -7.15 -21.55
C THR A 133 0.87 -5.77 -20.91
N ASN A 134 1.91 -5.01 -21.24
CA ASN A 134 2.01 -3.59 -20.92
C ASN A 134 2.83 -2.85 -21.99
N SER A 135 2.92 -1.52 -21.88
CA SER A 135 3.66 -0.67 -22.84
C SER A 135 5.15 -1.00 -22.97
N ASN A 136 5.73 -1.72 -22.01
CA ASN A 136 7.16 -2.01 -21.91
C ASN A 136 7.49 -3.50 -22.09
N THR A 137 6.49 -4.37 -22.27
CA THR A 137 6.66 -5.81 -22.52
C THR A 137 5.69 -6.24 -23.61
N THR A 138 6.24 -6.58 -24.76
CA THR A 138 5.51 -7.10 -25.93
C THR A 138 5.16 -8.58 -25.81
N GLU A 139 5.81 -9.32 -24.92
CA GLU A 139 5.48 -10.73 -24.66
C GLU A 139 4.52 -10.84 -23.48
N PRO A 140 3.43 -11.64 -23.60
CA PRO A 140 2.45 -11.78 -22.54
C PRO A 140 3.01 -12.63 -21.40
N ILE A 141 2.72 -12.21 -20.17
CA ILE A 141 3.33 -12.75 -18.96
C ILE A 141 2.36 -12.74 -17.79
N TRP A 142 2.44 -13.77 -16.94
CA TRP A 142 1.67 -13.88 -15.69
C TRP A 142 2.60 -13.81 -14.50
N GLY A 143 2.14 -13.17 -13.42
CA GLY A 143 2.85 -13.10 -12.14
C GLY A 143 4.13 -12.26 -12.17
N LYS A 144 4.42 -11.53 -13.25
CA LYS A 144 5.51 -10.56 -13.24
C LYS A 144 5.09 -9.33 -12.42
N VAL A 145 6.01 -8.88 -11.59
CA VAL A 145 5.83 -7.67 -10.80
C VAL A 145 6.21 -6.45 -11.63
N LEU A 146 5.32 -5.45 -11.64
CA LEU A 146 5.58 -4.11 -12.16
C LEU A 146 5.82 -3.16 -10.98
N PRO A 147 7.06 -2.64 -10.81
CA PRO A 147 7.39 -1.75 -9.70
C PRO A 147 7.12 -0.27 -10.05
N CYS A 148 6.75 0.51 -9.03
CA CYS A 148 6.69 1.96 -9.05
C CYS A 148 7.40 2.56 -7.83
N LYS A 149 8.18 3.63 -8.05
CA LYS A 149 8.99 4.29 -7.01
C LYS A 149 8.42 5.62 -6.51
N ALA A 150 7.28 6.07 -7.04
CA ALA A 150 6.64 7.28 -6.57
C ALA A 150 6.04 7.08 -5.16
N GLN A 151 5.87 8.19 -4.43
CA GLN A 151 5.23 8.19 -3.11
C GLN A 151 3.73 8.37 -3.26
N ASP A 152 2.98 7.83 -2.31
CA ASP A 152 1.53 7.99 -2.17
C ASP A 152 0.77 7.58 -3.43
N VAL A 153 1.28 6.54 -4.10
CA VAL A 153 0.70 6.04 -5.34
C VAL A 153 -0.60 5.32 -5.07
N ASN A 154 -1.51 5.49 -6.00
CA ASN A 154 -2.80 4.85 -6.01
C ASN A 154 -2.82 3.79 -7.11
N VAL A 155 -3.82 2.92 -7.05
CA VAL A 155 -4.02 1.88 -8.07
C VAL A 155 -5.47 1.91 -8.50
N ASN A 156 -5.67 1.88 -9.82
CA ASN A 156 -6.97 1.70 -10.42
C ASN A 156 -7.04 0.30 -11.05
N ILE A 157 -8.04 -0.48 -10.66
CA ILE A 157 -8.30 -1.84 -11.13
C ILE A 157 -9.65 -1.81 -11.85
N THR A 158 -9.70 -2.28 -13.08
CA THR A 158 -10.93 -2.35 -13.88
C THR A 158 -11.10 -3.75 -14.44
N PHE A 159 -12.26 -4.36 -14.17
CA PHE A 159 -12.64 -5.66 -14.72
C PHE A 159 -13.58 -5.51 -15.91
N CYS A 160 -13.42 -6.40 -16.90
CA CYS A 160 -14.20 -6.56 -18.13
C CYS A 160 -14.23 -5.43 -19.15
N GLU A 161 -13.50 -4.33 -18.94
CA GLU A 161 -13.26 -3.35 -20.00
C GLU A 161 -11.88 -2.71 -19.84
N CYS A 162 -10.95 -3.23 -20.63
CA CYS A 162 -9.60 -2.70 -20.76
C CYS A 162 -9.54 -1.63 -21.85
N SER A 163 -10.37 -0.60 -21.78
CA SER A 163 -10.18 0.54 -22.67
C SER A 163 -8.93 1.29 -22.22
N ALA A 164 -7.78 0.94 -22.80
CA ALA A 164 -6.59 1.75 -22.75
C ALA A 164 -7.00 3.17 -23.14
N THR A 165 -6.99 4.09 -22.18
CA THR A 165 -7.13 5.52 -22.46
C THR A 165 -5.90 5.89 -23.26
N THR A 166 -5.98 5.68 -24.57
CA THR A 166 -5.12 6.31 -25.55
C THR A 166 -5.53 7.77 -25.50
N SER A 167 -4.97 8.50 -24.54
CA SER A 167 -5.02 9.94 -24.45
C SER A 167 -4.23 10.49 -25.64
N ASN A 168 -4.84 10.42 -26.82
CA ASN A 168 -4.58 11.32 -27.93
C ASN A 168 -4.93 12.72 -27.46
N THR A 169 -3.99 13.31 -26.73
CA THR A 169 -3.97 14.70 -26.33
C THR A 169 -3.81 15.52 -27.61
N SER A 170 -4.93 15.96 -28.19
CA SER A 170 -4.92 17.11 -29.08
C SER A 170 -4.69 18.37 -28.23
N PRO A 171 -3.65 19.18 -28.50
CA PRO A 171 -3.40 20.40 -27.76
C PRO A 171 -4.30 21.50 -28.33
N SER A 172 -5.44 21.76 -27.71
CA SER A 172 -6.16 23.02 -27.90
C SER A 172 -5.62 24.05 -26.92
N SER A 173 -4.69 24.83 -27.44
CA SER A 173 -4.19 26.08 -26.86
C SER A 173 -5.32 27.11 -26.80
N THR A 174 -5.56 27.72 -25.64
CA THR A 174 -6.05 29.10 -25.59
C THR A 174 -5.51 29.78 -24.34
N SER A 175 -4.54 30.65 -24.60
CA SER A 175 -3.96 31.65 -23.73
C SER A 175 -4.95 32.77 -23.41
N SER A 176 -4.97 33.23 -22.16
CA SER A 176 -5.27 34.63 -21.85
C SER A 176 -4.66 35.02 -20.51
N SER A 177 -3.65 35.89 -20.62
CA SER A 177 -2.95 36.64 -19.60
C SER A 177 -3.78 37.84 -19.13
N SER A 178 -3.67 38.24 -17.87
CA SER A 178 -3.51 39.66 -17.50
C SER A 178 -3.15 39.82 -16.02
N ALA A 179 -2.05 40.54 -15.80
CA ALA A 179 -1.55 41.01 -14.52
C ALA A 179 -2.26 42.30 -14.07
N ALA A 180 -2.21 42.60 -12.77
CA ALA A 180 -2.08 43.98 -12.26
C ALA A 180 -1.58 43.98 -10.81
N ALA A 181 -0.59 44.84 -10.55
CA ALA A 181 0.10 45.08 -9.30
C ALA A 181 -0.59 46.18 -8.46
N ALA A 182 -0.31 46.22 -7.15
CA ALA A 182 -0.19 47.47 -6.40
C ALA A 182 0.60 47.27 -5.09
N ALA A 183 1.64 48.08 -4.93
CA ALA A 183 2.43 48.26 -3.72
C ALA A 183 1.83 49.35 -2.83
N ILE A 184 2.04 49.30 -1.51
CA ILE A 184 2.15 50.51 -0.66
C ILE A 184 3.22 50.27 0.43
N ALA A 185 4.18 51.21 0.51
CA ALA A 185 5.18 51.39 1.56
C ALA A 185 4.52 51.83 2.89
N GLY A 186 5.01 51.52 4.08
CA GLY A 186 6.16 52.15 4.72
C GLY A 186 5.76 52.63 6.13
N GLU A 187 6.73 52.72 7.04
CA GLU A 187 6.90 53.69 8.15
C GLU A 187 7.47 53.02 9.43
N SER A 188 8.28 53.80 10.14
CA SER A 188 9.46 53.41 10.91
C SER A 188 9.27 53.44 12.44
N THR A 189 10.26 52.85 13.12
CA THR A 189 10.85 53.26 14.43
C THR A 189 10.01 53.22 15.72
N SER A 190 10.49 52.45 16.72
CA SER A 190 11.09 53.02 17.93
C SER A 190 11.69 51.93 18.82
N SER A 191 12.97 52.10 19.16
CA SER A 191 13.73 51.31 20.13
C SER A 191 13.55 51.85 21.54
N THR A 192 13.16 51.00 22.49
CA THR A 192 13.20 51.31 23.93
C THR A 192 13.78 50.11 24.68
N SER A 193 15.03 50.25 25.11
CA SER A 193 15.74 49.27 25.94
C SER A 193 15.40 49.48 27.41
N SER A 194 14.82 48.48 28.06
CA SER A 194 14.69 48.42 29.51
C SER A 194 15.36 47.15 30.03
N HIS A 195 16.39 47.36 30.84
CA HIS A 195 17.04 46.35 31.66
C HIS A 195 16.02 45.71 32.61
N VAL A 196 15.69 44.43 32.38
CA VAL A 196 15.10 43.55 33.40
C VAL A 196 15.85 42.23 33.36
N GLY A 197 16.85 42.15 34.24
CA GLY A 197 17.69 40.99 34.42
C GLY A 197 16.95 39.79 35.03
N ALA A 198 17.40 38.61 34.61
CA ALA A 198 17.53 37.39 35.41
C ALA A 198 16.29 36.58 35.86
N ILE A 199 15.04 36.99 35.65
CA ILE A 199 13.88 36.15 36.08
C ILE A 199 13.21 35.35 34.92
N VAL A 200 13.59 35.61 33.66
CA VAL A 200 13.00 34.94 32.47
C VAL A 200 13.72 33.63 32.07
N GLY A 201 14.77 33.23 32.80
CA GLY A 201 15.57 32.03 32.46
C GLY A 201 14.98 30.68 32.92
N GLY A 202 14.00 30.67 33.83
CA GLY A 202 13.53 29.43 34.45
C GLY A 202 12.51 28.63 33.63
N THR A 203 11.61 29.31 32.92
CA THR A 203 10.50 28.65 32.20
C THR A 203 10.93 28.01 30.88
N LEU A 204 11.91 28.61 30.19
CA LEU A 204 12.50 28.04 28.98
C LEU A 204 13.28 26.75 29.27
N GLY A 205 13.99 26.69 30.41
CA GLY A 205 14.70 25.49 30.85
C GLY A 205 13.75 24.33 31.22
N ALA A 206 12.67 24.63 31.95
CA ALA A 206 11.68 23.62 32.34
C ALA A 206 10.89 23.06 31.14
N ALA A 207 10.53 23.92 30.17
CA ALA A 207 9.86 23.49 28.95
C ALA A 207 10.76 22.58 28.09
N ALA A 208 12.03 22.91 27.93
CA ALA A 208 12.99 22.07 27.21
C ALA A 208 13.22 20.72 27.90
N ALA A 209 13.31 20.70 29.24
CA ALA A 209 13.47 19.47 30.01
C ALA A 209 12.24 18.54 29.90
N LEU A 210 11.02 19.09 29.93
CA LEU A 210 9.79 18.32 29.76
C LEU A 210 9.65 17.75 28.35
N LEU A 211 10.04 18.50 27.31
CA LEU A 211 10.04 18.01 25.93
C LEU A 211 11.03 16.86 25.72
N LEU A 212 12.25 16.98 26.28
CA LEU A 212 13.25 15.92 26.21
C LEU A 212 12.81 14.66 26.99
N ALA A 213 12.20 14.84 28.17
CA ALA A 213 11.65 13.72 28.95
C ALA A 213 10.49 13.02 28.22
N GLY A 214 9.58 13.79 27.60
CA GLY A 214 8.47 13.26 26.81
C GLY A 214 8.94 12.48 25.57
N ALA A 215 9.88 13.05 24.80
CA ALA A 215 10.48 12.38 23.65
C ALA A 215 11.22 11.09 24.07
N GLY A 216 12.00 11.14 25.16
CA GLY A 216 12.66 9.97 25.73
C GLY A 216 11.69 8.87 26.15
N TYR A 217 10.57 9.24 26.80
CA TYR A 217 9.52 8.29 27.19
C TYR A 217 8.87 7.63 25.97
N ILE A 218 8.56 8.38 24.91
CA ILE A 218 7.99 7.83 23.67
C ILE A 218 8.97 6.87 22.98
N VAL A 219 10.26 7.22 22.89
CA VAL A 219 11.28 6.36 22.28
C VAL A 219 11.48 5.08 23.09
N CYS A 220 11.52 5.17 24.43
CA CYS A 220 11.61 3.99 25.30
C CYS A 220 10.36 3.09 25.18
N ARG A 221 9.17 3.67 25.10
CA ARG A 221 7.92 2.91 24.91
C ARG A 221 7.89 2.21 23.55
N ARG A 222 8.34 2.89 22.47
CA ARG A 222 8.47 2.28 21.14
C ARG A 222 9.56 1.21 21.07
N ARG A 223 10.66 1.36 21.81
CA ARG A 223 11.69 0.30 21.92
C ARG A 223 11.18 -0.93 22.67
N LYS A 224 10.39 -0.73 23.74
CA LYS A 224 9.80 -1.83 24.52
C LYS A 224 8.71 -2.59 23.74
N THR A 225 8.00 -1.95 22.81
CA THR A 225 7.09 -2.67 21.90
C THR A 225 7.84 -3.36 20.77
N ARG A 226 8.91 -2.77 20.24
CA ARG A 226 9.76 -3.40 19.22
C ARG A 226 10.55 -4.61 19.72
N SER A 227 10.93 -4.67 20.99
CA SER A 227 11.63 -5.84 21.54
C SER A 227 10.75 -7.10 21.65
N ARG A 228 9.43 -7.00 21.45
CA ARG A 228 8.54 -8.16 21.34
C ARG A 228 8.41 -8.71 19.91
N PHE A 229 8.86 -7.97 18.90
CA PHE A 229 8.97 -8.44 17.53
C PHE A 229 10.45 -8.65 17.21
N SER A 230 11.02 -9.77 17.66
CA SER A 230 12.32 -10.17 17.14
C SER A 230 12.14 -10.51 15.65
N PRO A 231 12.91 -9.91 14.73
CA PRO A 231 12.83 -10.24 13.30
C PRO A 231 13.18 -11.71 13.04
N ALA A 232 13.84 -12.38 13.98
CA ALA A 232 14.07 -13.82 13.96
C ALA A 232 12.76 -14.63 14.09
N ARG A 233 11.81 -14.19 14.92
CA ARG A 233 10.51 -14.87 15.07
C ARG A 233 9.61 -14.64 13.86
N ALA A 234 9.60 -13.43 13.30
CA ALA A 234 8.86 -13.12 12.08
C ALA A 234 9.39 -13.88 10.84
N ARG A 235 10.72 -14.06 10.75
CA ARG A 235 11.32 -14.91 9.70
C ARG A 235 11.02 -16.40 9.88
N ALA A 236 11.04 -16.90 11.12
CA ALA A 236 10.69 -18.30 11.39
C ALA A 236 9.22 -18.60 11.04
N GLU A 237 8.30 -17.67 11.34
CA GLU A 237 6.88 -17.83 10.99
C GLU A 237 6.62 -17.73 9.48
N ALA A 238 7.33 -16.86 8.77
CA ALA A 238 7.21 -16.72 7.32
C ALA A 238 7.72 -17.97 6.57
N VAL A 239 8.80 -18.60 7.04
CA VAL A 239 9.33 -19.85 6.45
C VAL A 239 8.36 -21.00 6.68
N VAL A 240 7.84 -21.18 7.90
CA VAL A 240 6.86 -22.24 8.20
C VAL A 240 5.57 -22.05 7.39
N ARG A 241 5.13 -20.81 7.19
CA ARG A 241 3.93 -20.51 6.40
C ARG A 241 4.12 -20.75 4.90
N MET A 242 5.31 -20.54 4.34
CA MET A 242 5.61 -20.92 2.96
C MET A 242 5.70 -22.45 2.78
N GLU A 243 6.29 -23.16 3.74
CA GLU A 243 6.35 -24.63 3.71
C GLU A 243 4.94 -25.25 3.73
N ASN A 244 4.04 -24.70 4.55
CA ASN A 244 2.64 -25.12 4.63
C ASN A 244 1.79 -24.72 3.42
N MET A 245 2.17 -23.69 2.64
CA MET A 245 1.49 -23.39 1.37
C MET A 245 1.98 -24.26 0.22
N ARG A 246 3.21 -24.80 0.31
CA ARG A 246 3.75 -25.74 -0.67
C ARG A 246 3.18 -27.15 -0.49
N ARG A 247 2.85 -27.54 0.74
CA ARG A 247 2.05 -28.74 1.03
C ARG A 247 0.58 -28.37 0.94
N GLY A 248 -0.02 -28.57 -0.24
CA GLY A 248 -1.45 -28.31 -0.43
C GLY A 248 -2.32 -29.02 0.62
N PRO A 249 -3.55 -28.53 0.84
CA PRO A 249 -4.52 -29.15 1.74
C PRO A 249 -5.03 -30.46 1.12
N GLY A 250 -4.23 -31.53 1.20
CA GLY A 250 -4.55 -32.82 0.59
C GLY A 250 -3.80 -34.03 1.17
N ASP A 251 -2.63 -33.83 1.78
CA ASP A 251 -1.79 -34.97 2.21
C ASP A 251 -2.02 -35.40 3.67
N SER A 252 -3.29 -35.49 4.07
CA SER A 252 -3.71 -36.20 5.28
C SER A 252 -4.10 -37.66 4.99
N LEU A 253 -3.52 -38.26 3.95
CA LEU A 253 -3.74 -39.66 3.61
C LEU A 253 -2.45 -40.46 3.77
N GLY A 254 -2.46 -41.33 4.80
CA GLY A 254 -1.69 -42.56 4.79
C GLY A 254 -0.25 -42.44 5.28
N GLN A 255 -0.07 -42.40 6.60
CA GLN A 255 1.09 -43.05 7.20
C GLN A 255 0.97 -44.55 6.91
N VAL A 256 1.57 -44.99 5.82
CA VAL A 256 1.64 -46.40 5.42
C VAL A 256 2.61 -47.08 6.39
N ASP A 257 2.03 -47.86 7.30
CA ASP A 257 2.74 -48.76 8.20
C ASP A 257 3.30 -49.93 7.37
N TRP A 258 4.62 -49.91 7.14
CA TRP A 258 5.35 -51.01 6.47
C TRP A 258 5.74 -52.14 7.43
N GLY A 259 5.21 -52.18 8.65
CA GLY A 259 5.52 -53.19 9.65
C GLY A 259 4.49 -54.31 9.74
N ARG A 260 4.37 -55.19 8.73
CA ARG A 260 3.70 -56.48 8.95
C ARG A 260 4.41 -57.63 8.26
N ASP A 261 4.98 -58.47 9.12
CA ASP A 261 5.69 -59.71 8.85
C ASP A 261 4.96 -60.64 7.87
N VAL A 262 5.61 -60.95 6.76
CA VAL A 262 5.26 -62.09 5.92
C VAL A 262 6.04 -63.30 6.43
N LYS A 263 5.38 -64.12 7.25
CA LYS A 263 5.87 -65.43 7.69
C LYS A 263 5.82 -66.40 6.51
N ALA A 264 6.99 -66.87 6.05
CA ALA A 264 7.12 -67.86 5.00
C ALA A 264 6.50 -69.23 5.39
N PRO A 265 5.88 -69.96 4.46
CA PRO A 265 5.49 -71.35 4.69
C PRO A 265 6.70 -72.29 4.60
N VAL A 266 6.84 -73.13 5.63
CA VAL A 266 7.76 -74.26 5.69
C VAL A 266 7.20 -75.38 4.81
N ALA A 267 8.03 -75.87 3.89
CA ALA A 267 7.75 -77.07 3.10
C ALA A 267 7.94 -78.32 3.96
N ALA A 268 6.97 -79.23 3.89
CA ALA A 268 7.10 -80.65 4.23
C ALA A 268 6.19 -81.43 3.28
#